data_AF-M0D667-F1
#
_entry.id   AF-M0D667-F1
#
_cell.length_a   1.000
_cell.length_b   1.000
_cell.length_c   1.000
_cell.angle_alpha   90.00
_cell.angle_beta   90.00
_cell.angle_gamma   90.00
#
_symmetry.space_group_name_H-M   'P 1'
#
loop_
_entity.id
_entity.type
_entity.pdbx_description
1 polymer ?
#
loop_
_entity_poly.entity_id
_entity_poly.type
_entity_poly.pdbx_seq_one_letter_code
_entity_poly.pdbx_strand_id
1 'polypeptide(L)' 'MEAMKVQTAEGFALQLVTNERKKGILGGFGIKERLEPTAYVCPECGLIRSYAERDESE' A
#
# COMPACT_ATOMS: atom_id res chain seq x y z
N MET A 1 -16.42 9.67 0.69
CA MET A 1 -15.66 8.49 0.24
C MET A 1 -15.44 7.60 1.44
N GLU A 2 -15.51 6.30 1.24
CA GLU A 2 -15.37 5.29 2.31
C GLU A 2 -14.10 4.47 2.11
N ALA A 3 -13.40 4.18 3.20
CA ALA A 3 -12.13 3.44 3.17
C ALA A 3 -12.40 1.93 3.08
N MET A 4 -11.69 1.25 2.19
CA MET A 4 -11.80 -0.17 1.92
C MET A 4 -10.41 -0.78 1.72
N LYS A 5 -10.24 -2.04 2.16
CA LYS A 5 -9.04 -2.82 1.86
C LYS A 5 -9.09 -3.34 0.43
N VAL A 6 -7.93 -3.34 -0.24
CA VAL A 6 -7.79 -3.92 -1.57
C VAL A 6 -7.31 -5.37 -1.44
N GLN A 7 -8.10 -6.30 -1.97
CA GLN A 7 -7.73 -7.72 -2.03
C GLN A 7 -7.73 -8.20 -3.49
N THR A 8 -6.75 -9.04 -3.82
CA THR A 8 -6.68 -9.78 -5.08
C THR A 8 -7.69 -10.92 -5.09
N ALA A 9 -7.98 -11.47 -6.27
CA ALA A 9 -8.91 -12.60 -6.41
C ALA A 9 -8.50 -13.85 -5.60
N GLU A 10 -7.20 -13.98 -5.29
CA GLU A 10 -6.62 -15.07 -4.49
C GLU A 10 -6.65 -14.77 -2.98
N GLY A 11 -7.21 -13.64 -2.55
CA GLY A 11 -7.34 -13.24 -1.15
C GLY A 11 -6.10 -12.53 -0.57
N PHE A 12 -5.04 -12.34 -1.35
CA PHE A 12 -3.87 -11.59 -0.92
C PHE A 12 -4.10 -10.08 -1.00
N ALA A 13 -3.53 -9.33 -0.05
CA ALA A 13 -3.49 -7.88 -0.13
C ALA A 13 -2.61 -7.41 -1.30
N LEU A 14 -3.03 -6.33 -1.96
CA LEU A 14 -2.19 -5.68 -2.98
C LEU A 14 -0.98 -5.02 -2.31
N GLN A 15 0.24 -5.26 -2.82
CA GLN A 15 1.45 -4.63 -2.31
C GLN A 15 2.16 -3.85 -3.40
N LEU A 16 2.53 -2.60 -3.10
CA LEU A 16 3.35 -1.75 -3.95
C LEU A 16 4.81 -1.91 -3.53
N VAL A 17 5.67 -2.38 -4.45
CA VAL A 17 7.11 -2.48 -4.20
C VAL A 17 7.78 -1.18 -4.61
N THR A 18 8.39 -0.47 -3.67
CA THR A 18 9.06 0.81 -3.96
C THR A 18 10.51 0.56 -4.40
N ASN A 19 11.21 1.63 -4.83
CA ASN A 19 12.65 1.55 -5.09
C ASN A 19 13.50 1.75 -3.82
N GLU A 20 12.88 2.06 -2.69
CA GLU A 20 13.54 2.29 -1.41
C GLU A 20 13.82 0.95 -0.73
N ARG A 21 14.91 0.91 0.07
CA ARG A 21 15.21 -0.26 0.90
C ARG A 21 14.41 -0.16 2.19
N LYS A 22 13.97 -1.33 2.69
CA LYS A 22 13.31 -1.42 3.99
C LYS A 22 14.24 -0.93 5.10
N LYS A 23 13.70 -0.31 6.15
CA LYS A 23 14.52 0.16 7.28
C LYS A 23 15.18 -1.01 8.02
N GLY A 24 16.32 -0.72 8.66
CA GLY A 24 17.06 -1.66 9.52
C GLY A 24 17.79 -2.78 8.76
N ILE A 25 18.04 -3.89 9.48
CA ILE A 25 18.86 -5.02 9.00
C ILE A 25 18.34 -5.60 7.68
N LEU A 26 17.01 -5.64 7.50
CA LEU A 26 16.37 -6.15 6.28
C LEU A 26 16.74 -5.34 5.03
N GLY A 27 16.89 -4.02 5.18
CA GLY A 27 17.41 -3.16 4.10
C GLY A 27 18.87 -3.44 3.78
N GLY A 28 19.67 -3.80 4.79
CA GLY A 28 21.05 -4.25 4.60
C GLY A 28 21.16 -5.47 3.68
N PHE A 29 20.16 -6.35 3.72
CA PHE A 29 20.04 -7.52 2.84
C PHE A 29 19.37 -7.22 1.48
N GLY A 30 19.09 -5.96 1.18
CA GLY A 30 18.53 -5.54 -0.11
C GLY A 30 17.01 -5.73 -0.25
N ILE A 31 16.30 -6.02 0.85
CA ILE A 31 14.85 -6.09 0.83
C ILE A 31 14.28 -4.69 0.59
N LYS A 32 13.39 -4.58 -0.40
CA LYS A 32 12.69 -3.34 -0.76
C LYS A 32 11.52 -3.06 0.17
N GLU A 33 11.23 -1.78 0.36
CA GLU A 33 10.05 -1.33 1.08
C GLU A 33 8.77 -1.69 0.31
N ARG A 34 7.71 -2.03 1.06
CA ARG A 34 6.42 -2.41 0.48
C ARG A 34 5.30 -1.66 1.17
N LEU A 35 4.41 -1.05 0.38
CA LEU A 35 3.26 -0.31 0.89
C LEU A 35 1.97 -1.06 0.57
N GLU A 36 1.04 -1.08 1.51
CA GLU A 36 -0.33 -1.58 1.30
C GLU A 36 -1.25 -0.37 1.03
N PRO A 37 -1.84 -0.24 -0.17
CA PRO A 37 -2.70 0.88 -0.47
C PRO A 37 -4.10 0.68 0.13
N THR A 38 -4.67 1.75 0.67
CA THR A 38 -6.08 1.83 1.04
C THR A 38 -6.88 2.46 -0.10
N ALA A 39 -8.00 1.86 -0.46
CA ALA A 39 -8.92 2.41 -1.45
C ALA A 39 -9.99 3.26 -0.77
N TYR A 40 -10.30 4.41 -1.36
CA TYR A 40 -11.39 5.30 -0.99
C TYR A 40 -12.41 5.30 -2.12
N VAL A 41 -13.60 4.81 -1.84
CA VAL A 41 -14.67 4.63 -2.82
C VAL A 41 -15.75 5.69 -2.63
N CYS A 42 -16.15 6.36 -3.71
CA CYS A 42 -17.29 7.27 -3.68
C CYS A 42 -18.60 6.46 -3.77
N PRO A 43 -19.48 6.50 -2.76
CA PRO A 43 -20.71 5.71 -2.78
C PRO A 43 -21.71 6.17 -3.86
N GLU A 44 -21.65 7.44 -4.26
CA GLU A 44 -22.60 8.03 -5.22
C GLU A 44 -22.28 7.67 -6.68
N CYS A 45 -20.99 7.58 -7.04
CA CYS A 45 -20.57 7.47 -8.45
C CYS A 45 -19.54 6.38 -8.72
N GLY A 46 -19.09 5.63 -7.71
CA GLY A 46 -18.15 4.53 -7.87
C GLY A 46 -16.70 4.93 -8.16
N LEU A 47 -16.35 6.23 -8.09
CA LEU A 47 -14.95 6.67 -8.23
C LEU A 47 -14.09 6.03 -7.13
N ILE A 48 -12.97 5.41 -7.54
CA ILE A 48 -11.99 4.80 -6.65
C ILE A 48 -10.71 5.63 -6.68
N ARG A 49 -10.20 5.98 -5.49
CA ARG A 49 -8.85 6.55 -5.31
C ARG A 49 -8.07 5.67 -4.35
N SER A 50 -6.87 5.28 -4.72
CA SER A 50 -5.98 4.46 -3.88
C SER A 50 -4.83 5.29 -3.36
N TYR A 51 -4.59 5.21 -2.05
CA TYR A 51 -3.51 5.92 -1.38
C TYR A 51 -2.62 4.92 -0.65
N ALA A 52 -1.31 5.06 -0.82
CA ALA A 52 -0.34 4.30 -0.07
C ALA A 52 0.31 5.25 0.95
N GLU A 53 0.04 5.01 2.22
CA GLU A 53 0.69 5.75 3.30
C GLU A 53 2.17 5.34 3.35
N ARG A 54 3.04 6.32 3.53
CA ARG A 54 4.46 6.10 3.80
C ARG A 54 4.69 6.43 5.26
N ASP A 55 5.42 5.55 5.96
CA ASP A 55 5.94 5.87 7.28
C ASP A 55 6.97 7.00 7.13
N GLU A 56 6.53 8.25 7.31
CA GLU A 56 7.39 9.40 7.51
C GLU A 56 8.00 9.33 8.92
N SER A 57 8.85 8.33 9.17
CA SER A 57 9.81 8.42 10.27
C SER A 57 11.09 9.04 9.71
N GLU A 58 11.36 10.27 10.17
CA GLU A 58 12.58 11.07 10.02
C GLU A 58 13.90 10.28 9.96
#